data_AF-A0A6B2XPJ7-F1
#
_entry.id   AF-A0A6B2XPJ7-F1
#
_cell.length_a   1.000
_cell.length_b   1.000
_cell.length_c   1.000
_cell.angle_alpha   90.00
_cell.angle_beta   90.00
_cell.angle_gamma   90.00
#
_symmetry.space_group_name_H-M   'P 1'
#
loop_
_entity.id
_entity.type
_entity.pdbx_description
1 polymer ?
#
loop_
_entity_poly.entity_id
_entity_poly.type
_entity_poly.pdbx_seq_one_letter_code
_entity_poly.pdbx_strand_id
1 'polypeptide(L)'
;GHPRSALGWRWRRLRRRWRLRRWRQLRRCLRWRIQLRRRSAAERRPVGFGWPRVVSTKDDLARVLSLHDSPYHGLTLCLGSFSANPGQDAVDAVRTFMDRIHFTHVRNIKHLGNGDFTEVAHRACEGSVDTTGIMRAYAEAGYQGYVRPDHGRHLWDENTTNKPRPGYGLYDRALGVQYLLGAWDAFRHGA
;
A
#
# COMPACT_ATOMS: atom_id res chain seq x y z
N GLY A 1 -9.86 -46.52 20.23
CA GLY A 1 -8.87 -46.26 19.16
C GLY A 1 -9.20 -44.95 18.47
N HIS A 2 -8.22 -44.04 18.39
CA HIS A 2 -8.20 -42.85 17.54
C HIS A 2 -8.17 -43.23 16.03
N PRO A 3 -8.37 -42.31 15.05
CA PRO A 3 -8.21 -40.86 15.16
C PRO A 3 -9.30 -39.98 14.52
N ARG A 4 -9.43 -38.79 15.12
CA ARG A 4 -10.10 -37.60 14.59
C ARG A 4 -9.34 -37.09 13.37
N SER A 5 -10.03 -36.87 12.26
CA SER A 5 -9.44 -36.40 11.00
C SER A 5 -8.92 -34.96 11.10
N ALA A 6 -7.64 -34.80 10.78
CA ALA A 6 -6.85 -33.58 10.81
C ALA A 6 -7.24 -32.53 9.74
N LEU A 7 -8.33 -32.72 8.99
CA LEU A 7 -8.78 -31.78 7.95
C LEU A 7 -9.75 -30.69 8.44
N GLY A 8 -10.42 -30.89 9.58
CA GLY A 8 -11.38 -29.91 10.14
C GLY A 8 -10.73 -28.69 10.82
N TRP A 9 -9.44 -28.77 11.14
CA TRP A 9 -8.71 -27.73 11.88
C TRP A 9 -8.02 -26.68 10.99
N ARG A 10 -7.71 -27.00 9.73
CA ARG A 10 -7.06 -26.05 8.80
C ARG A 10 -8.03 -25.02 8.20
N TRP A 11 -9.32 -25.33 8.08
CA TRP A 11 -10.34 -24.41 7.54
C TRP A 11 -10.93 -23.42 8.54
N ARG A 12 -10.81 -23.69 9.86
CA ARG A 12 -11.31 -22.77 10.91
C ARG A 12 -10.37 -21.59 11.20
N ARG A 13 -9.06 -21.68 10.87
CA ARG A 13 -8.09 -20.57 11.02
C ARG A 13 -8.21 -19.51 9.92
N LEU A 14 -8.64 -19.88 8.71
CA LEU A 14 -8.84 -18.94 7.59
C LEU A 14 -10.12 -18.10 7.73
N ARG A 15 -11.23 -18.67 8.25
CA ARG A 15 -12.48 -17.93 8.48
C ARG A 15 -12.44 -16.94 9.65
N ARG A 16 -11.54 -17.11 10.62
CA ARG A 16 -11.37 -16.17 11.75
C ARG A 16 -10.60 -14.90 11.38
N ARG A 17 -9.85 -14.87 10.26
CA ARG A 17 -9.14 -13.67 9.79
C ARG A 17 -10.03 -12.67 9.03
N TRP A 18 -11.28 -13.03 8.71
CA TRP A 18 -12.18 -12.22 7.87
C TRP A 18 -13.50 -11.77 8.54
N ARG A 19 -13.74 -12.10 9.81
CA ARG A 19 -14.96 -11.69 10.52
C ARG A 19 -14.69 -10.54 11.49
N LEU A 20 -14.98 -9.33 11.03
CA LEU A 20 -15.78 -8.32 11.76
C LEU A 20 -15.60 -8.25 13.29
N ARG A 21 -14.36 -8.10 13.78
CA ARG A 21 -14.08 -7.72 15.17
C ARG A 21 -12.93 -6.72 15.25
N ARG A 22 -13.12 -5.52 14.67
CA ARG A 22 -12.33 -4.31 15.03
C ARG A 22 -12.87 -2.99 14.46
N TRP A 23 -14.09 -2.96 13.95
CA TRP A 23 -14.68 -1.72 13.41
C TRP A 23 -14.94 -0.62 14.46
N ARG A 24 -14.84 -0.93 15.76
CA ARG A 24 -14.97 0.07 16.84
C ARG A 24 -13.66 0.75 17.27
N GLN A 25 -12.48 0.25 16.87
CA GLN A 25 -11.17 0.83 17.25
C GLN A 25 -10.60 1.82 16.23
N LEU A 26 -11.23 1.96 15.06
CA LEU A 26 -10.84 2.93 14.02
C LEU A 26 -11.19 4.39 14.36
N ARG A 27 -11.76 4.68 15.54
CA ARG A 27 -12.24 6.04 15.88
C ARG A 27 -11.16 7.08 16.17
N ARG A 28 -9.87 6.71 16.22
CA ARG A 28 -8.75 7.67 16.36
C ARG A 28 -7.48 7.25 15.59
N CYS A 29 -7.63 6.75 14.37
CA CYS A 29 -6.50 6.71 13.43
C CYS A 29 -6.63 7.90 12.48
N LEU A 30 -5.68 8.85 12.54
CA LEU A 30 -5.56 9.92 11.55
C LEU A 30 -5.33 9.30 10.17
N ARG A 31 -6.38 9.28 9.33
CA ARG A 31 -6.30 8.75 7.98
C ARG A 31 -5.75 9.83 7.05
N TRP A 32 -4.43 9.94 6.96
CA TRP A 32 -3.78 10.79 5.96
C TRP A 32 -3.72 10.06 4.62
N ARG A 33 -4.58 10.44 3.66
CA ARG A 33 -4.49 9.98 2.27
C ARG A 33 -3.45 10.85 1.56
N ILE A 34 -2.20 10.43 1.63
CA ILE A 34 -1.10 11.10 0.93
C ILE A 34 -1.25 10.81 -0.58
N GLN A 35 -1.29 11.84 -1.42
CA GLN A 35 -1.18 11.79 -2.88
C GLN A 35 -0.02 12.71 -3.24
N LEU A 36 1.07 12.16 -3.79
CA LEU A 36 2.24 12.95 -4.16
C LEU A 36 2.36 13.00 -5.67
N ARG A 37 3.00 14.06 -6.15
CA ARG A 37 3.46 14.28 -7.52
C ARG A 37 4.73 15.13 -7.40
N ARG A 38 5.67 14.91 -8.32
CA ARG A 38 7.10 15.25 -8.24
C ARG A 38 7.42 16.69 -7.79
N ARG A 39 8.56 16.81 -7.09
CA ARG A 39 9.44 17.99 -7.03
C ARG A 39 10.56 17.77 -8.08
N SER A 40 10.65 18.60 -9.11
CA SER A 40 11.91 18.76 -9.85
C SER A 40 12.73 19.86 -9.15
N ALA A 41 14.03 19.65 -9.01
CA ALA A 41 14.93 20.55 -8.27
C ALA A 41 15.11 21.95 -8.93
N ALA A 42 14.50 22.21 -10.09
CA ALA A 42 14.71 23.42 -10.87
C ALA A 42 13.55 24.43 -10.84
N GLU A 43 12.40 24.15 -10.20
CA GLU A 43 11.30 25.11 -10.21
C GLU A 43 10.47 25.07 -8.93
N ARG A 44 10.53 26.16 -8.16
CA ARG A 44 9.64 26.43 -7.02
C ARG A 44 8.22 26.76 -7.50
N ARG A 45 7.59 25.88 -8.29
CA ARG A 45 6.18 26.01 -8.64
C ARG A 45 5.36 25.05 -7.77
N PRO A 46 4.40 25.55 -6.98
CA PRO A 46 3.60 24.73 -6.10
C PRO A 46 2.64 23.83 -6.91
N VAL A 47 2.90 22.52 -6.91
CA VAL A 47 1.98 21.52 -7.48
C VAL A 47 0.79 21.37 -6.53
N GLY A 48 -0.37 21.83 -7.00
CA GLY A 48 -1.59 21.99 -6.19
C GLY A 48 -1.81 23.45 -5.82
N PHE A 49 -2.26 24.26 -6.78
CA PHE A 49 -2.81 25.61 -6.59
C PHE A 49 -2.07 26.57 -5.62
N GLY A 50 -0.78 26.40 -5.32
CA GLY A 50 -0.09 27.26 -4.33
C GLY A 50 0.03 26.71 -2.91
N TRP A 51 -0.64 25.61 -2.56
CA TRP A 51 -0.84 25.23 -1.17
C TRP A 51 0.27 24.33 -0.62
N PRO A 52 0.75 24.57 0.62
CA PRO A 52 1.76 23.72 1.24
C PRO A 52 1.21 22.31 1.48
N ARG A 53 2.06 21.31 1.25
CA ARG A 53 1.81 19.92 1.63
C ARG A 53 2.52 19.64 2.95
N VAL A 54 1.77 19.16 3.94
CA VAL A 54 2.29 18.94 5.31
C VAL A 54 3.07 17.62 5.45
N VAL A 55 2.73 16.62 4.64
CA VAL A 55 3.33 15.27 4.70
C VAL A 55 3.66 14.79 3.29
N SER A 56 4.95 14.75 2.96
CA SER A 56 5.39 14.39 1.59
C SER A 56 6.68 13.61 1.50
N THR A 57 7.44 13.56 2.59
CA THR A 57 8.75 12.90 2.65
C THR A 57 8.83 11.92 3.82
N LYS A 58 9.83 11.05 3.82
CA LYS A 58 10.19 10.21 4.96
C LYS A 58 10.37 11.04 6.24
N ASP A 59 11.03 12.20 6.14
CA ASP A 59 11.25 13.10 7.27
C ASP A 59 9.95 13.70 7.80
N ASP A 60 9.00 14.04 6.92
CA ASP A 60 7.68 14.48 7.35
C ASP A 60 6.93 13.38 8.09
N LEU A 61 7.02 12.13 7.62
CA LEU A 61 6.40 10.98 8.30
C LEU A 61 7.00 10.82 9.70
N ALA A 62 8.33 10.89 9.83
CA ALA A 62 9.01 10.84 11.12
C ALA A 62 8.58 11.98 12.05
N ARG A 63 8.56 13.22 11.54
CA ARG A 63 8.11 14.41 12.27
C ARG A 63 6.66 14.30 12.72
N VAL A 64 5.76 13.76 11.89
CA VAL A 64 4.37 13.55 12.28
C VAL A 64 4.29 12.51 13.40
N LEU A 65 4.96 11.36 13.25
CA LEU A 65 4.94 10.30 14.25
C LEU A 65 5.55 10.74 15.59
N SER A 66 6.52 11.64 15.58
CA SER A 66 7.13 12.19 16.81
C SER A 66 6.23 13.15 17.58
N LEU A 67 5.13 13.65 16.99
CA LEU A 67 4.19 14.55 17.69
C LEU A 67 3.49 13.85 18.87
N HIS A 68 3.32 12.53 18.80
CA HIS A 68 2.71 11.76 19.87
C HIS A 68 3.18 10.32 19.84
N ASP A 69 3.85 9.89 20.90
CA ASP A 69 4.33 8.52 21.05
C ASP A 69 3.23 7.62 21.60
N SER A 70 2.45 7.04 20.69
CA SER A 70 1.36 6.13 21.02
C SER A 70 1.21 5.08 19.93
N PRO A 71 0.95 3.81 20.27
CA PRO A 71 0.66 2.77 19.29
C PRO A 71 -0.66 3.03 18.54
N TYR A 72 -1.49 3.98 18.99
CA TYR A 72 -2.69 4.41 18.27
C TYR A 72 -2.40 5.51 17.24
N HIS A 73 -1.24 6.15 17.33
CA HIS A 73 -0.77 7.16 16.40
C HIS A 73 0.12 6.52 15.33
N GLY A 74 -0.50 6.04 14.25
CA GLY A 74 0.20 5.34 13.17
C GLY A 74 -0.17 5.86 11.78
N LEU A 75 0.42 5.22 10.78
CA LEU A 75 0.34 5.59 9.38
C LEU A 75 -0.65 4.73 8.61
N THR A 76 -1.37 5.38 7.69
CA THR A 76 -1.77 4.73 6.44
C THR A 76 -0.71 5.04 5.39
N LEU A 77 0.15 4.09 5.08
CA LEU A 77 1.25 4.32 4.14
C LEU A 77 0.80 3.97 2.71
N CYS A 78 0.58 4.99 1.89
CA CYS A 78 0.27 4.78 0.48
C CYS A 78 1.53 4.85 -0.36
N LEU A 79 2.03 3.68 -0.77
CA LEU A 79 3.35 3.55 -1.37
C LEU A 79 3.40 4.06 -2.80
N GLY A 80 2.32 3.89 -3.58
CA GLY A 80 2.22 4.49 -4.91
C GLY A 80 2.13 6.01 -4.86
N SER A 81 1.64 6.58 -3.76
CA SER A 81 1.72 8.02 -3.55
C SER A 81 3.10 8.41 -3.06
N PHE A 82 3.61 7.78 -2.01
CA PHE A 82 4.95 8.02 -1.46
C PHE A 82 6.03 8.05 -2.54
N SER A 83 5.98 7.08 -3.44
CA SER A 83 6.94 6.92 -4.55
C SER A 83 6.71 7.88 -5.71
N ALA A 84 5.64 8.67 -5.73
CA ALA A 84 5.48 9.67 -6.79
C ALA A 84 6.53 10.80 -6.72
N ASN A 85 7.25 10.90 -5.61
CA ASN A 85 8.55 11.54 -5.56
C ASN A 85 9.66 10.47 -5.79
N PRO A 86 10.40 10.51 -6.91
CA PRO A 86 11.45 9.54 -7.22
C PRO A 86 12.59 9.51 -6.19
N GLY A 87 12.79 10.58 -5.43
CA GLY A 87 13.81 10.65 -4.38
C GLY A 87 13.39 9.99 -3.07
N GLN A 88 12.31 9.22 -3.04
CA GLN A 88 11.84 8.51 -1.86
C GLN A 88 12.00 7.00 -2.04
N ASP A 89 12.58 6.33 -1.05
CA ASP A 89 12.68 4.89 -1.02
C ASP A 89 11.51 4.31 -0.21
N ALA A 90 10.58 3.67 -0.94
CA ALA A 90 9.39 3.08 -0.34
C ALA A 90 9.69 1.85 0.52
N VAL A 91 10.70 1.04 0.17
CA VAL A 91 11.08 -0.15 0.92
C VAL A 91 11.71 0.26 2.25
N ASP A 92 12.63 1.22 2.20
CA ASP A 92 13.26 1.80 3.39
C ASP A 92 12.23 2.47 4.31
N ALA A 93 11.27 3.23 3.76
CA ALA A 93 10.18 3.80 4.57
C ALA A 93 9.32 2.73 5.25
N VAL A 94 9.01 1.63 4.55
CA VAL A 94 8.29 0.48 5.13
C VAL A 94 9.07 -0.12 6.29
N ARG A 95 10.36 -0.37 6.11
CA ARG A 95 11.24 -0.93 7.14
C ARG A 95 11.36 0.00 8.35
N THR A 96 11.53 1.29 8.10
CA THR A 96 11.71 2.30 9.15
C THR A 96 10.48 2.46 10.03
N PHE A 97 9.28 2.47 9.45
CA PHE A 97 8.04 2.75 10.16
C PHE A 97 7.19 1.50 10.43
N MET A 98 7.76 0.29 10.31
CA MET A 98 7.04 -0.99 10.32
C MET A 98 6.05 -1.14 11.48
N ASP A 99 6.49 -0.77 12.69
CA ASP A 99 5.74 -0.82 13.94
C ASP A 99 4.60 0.22 14.01
N ARG A 100 4.71 1.32 13.24
CA ARG A 100 3.74 2.42 13.18
C ARG A 100 2.82 2.35 11.96
N ILE A 101 2.96 1.39 11.05
CA ILE A 101 2.08 1.25 9.87
C ILE A 101 0.85 0.42 10.23
N HIS A 102 -0.33 1.04 10.33
CA HIS A 102 -1.58 0.32 10.64
C HIS A 102 -2.31 -0.18 9.39
N PHE A 103 -2.08 0.50 8.27
CA PHE A 103 -2.70 0.20 6.99
C PHE A 103 -1.77 0.59 5.85
N THR A 104 -1.73 -0.19 4.77
CA THR A 104 -0.89 0.12 3.63
C THR A 104 -1.61 -0.05 2.31
N HIS A 105 -1.32 0.85 1.38
CA HIS A 105 -1.72 0.74 -0.01
C HIS A 105 -0.48 0.43 -0.84
N VAL A 106 -0.46 -0.75 -1.45
CA VAL A 106 0.59 -1.16 -2.38
C VAL A 106 0.00 -1.08 -3.79
N ARG A 107 0.35 -0.04 -4.52
CA ARG A 107 0.03 0.16 -5.94
C ARG A 107 1.28 0.64 -6.65
N ASN A 108 1.38 0.39 -7.95
CA ASN A 108 2.54 0.81 -8.73
C ASN A 108 2.21 2.06 -9.56
N ILE A 109 3.23 2.86 -9.79
CA ILE A 109 3.19 4.00 -10.70
C ILE A 109 4.41 3.94 -11.61
N LYS A 110 4.34 4.57 -12.77
CA LYS A 110 5.49 4.73 -13.67
C LYS A 110 5.77 6.21 -13.84
N HIS A 111 7.01 6.62 -13.53
CA HIS A 111 7.46 7.97 -13.80
C HIS A 111 7.62 8.20 -15.31
N LEU A 112 7.26 9.41 -15.73
CA LEU A 112 7.45 9.91 -17.08
C LEU A 112 8.62 10.90 -17.09
N GLY A 113 9.30 11.04 -18.24
CA GLY A 113 10.51 11.87 -18.35
C GLY A 113 10.28 13.35 -18.01
N ASN A 114 9.06 13.86 -18.22
CA ASN A 114 8.65 15.23 -17.88
C ASN A 114 8.41 15.47 -16.38
N GLY A 115 8.56 14.43 -15.54
CA GLY A 115 8.32 14.51 -14.11
C GLY A 115 6.90 14.20 -13.66
N ASP A 116 6.04 13.81 -14.60
CA ASP A 116 4.74 13.26 -14.27
C ASP A 116 4.87 11.78 -13.90
N PHE A 117 3.75 11.18 -13.52
CA PHE A 117 3.64 9.74 -13.40
C PHE A 117 2.26 9.28 -13.86
N THR A 118 2.15 8.01 -14.21
CA THR A 118 0.89 7.33 -14.48
C THR A 118 0.74 6.10 -13.59
N GLU A 119 -0.50 5.69 -13.31
CA GLU A 119 -0.76 4.44 -12.61
C GLU A 119 -0.64 3.25 -13.58
N VAL A 120 0.02 2.19 -13.14
CA VAL A 120 0.29 0.99 -13.94
C VAL A 120 -0.11 -0.27 -13.18
N ALA A 121 0.03 -1.44 -13.80
CA ALA A 121 -0.20 -2.72 -13.14
C ALA A 121 0.66 -2.84 -11.87
N HIS A 122 0.18 -3.58 -10.87
CA HIS A 122 0.90 -3.78 -9.60
C HIS A 122 2.26 -4.49 -9.73
N ARG A 123 2.53 -5.11 -10.88
CA ARG A 123 3.80 -5.81 -11.16
C ARG A 123 5.00 -4.88 -11.04
N ALA A 124 6.05 -5.32 -10.37
CA ALA A 124 7.24 -4.51 -10.11
C ALA A 124 7.91 -4.07 -11.42
N CYS A 125 7.98 -4.97 -12.42
CA CYS A 125 8.59 -4.70 -13.72
C CYS A 125 7.84 -3.68 -14.60
N GLU A 126 6.59 -3.34 -14.28
CA GLU A 126 5.76 -2.44 -15.10
C GLU A 126 5.90 -0.97 -14.69
N GLY A 127 6.42 -0.70 -13.49
CA GLY A 127 6.48 0.63 -12.92
C GLY A 127 7.81 0.93 -12.24
N SER A 128 7.78 1.97 -11.42
CA SER A 128 8.94 2.55 -10.74
C SER A 128 8.96 2.21 -9.24
N VAL A 129 7.90 1.59 -8.72
CA VAL A 129 7.83 1.16 -7.32
C VAL A 129 8.25 -0.30 -7.21
N ASP A 130 9.22 -0.60 -6.34
CA ASP A 130 9.59 -1.99 -6.01
C ASP A 130 8.52 -2.65 -5.15
N THR A 131 7.40 -3.03 -5.77
CA THR A 131 6.28 -3.67 -5.07
C THR A 131 6.67 -5.01 -4.47
N THR A 132 7.61 -5.74 -5.07
CA THR A 132 8.15 -7.00 -4.54
C THR A 132 9.00 -6.80 -3.29
N GLY A 133 9.92 -5.83 -3.28
CA GLY A 133 10.74 -5.51 -2.13
C GLY A 133 9.91 -4.98 -0.97
N ILE A 134 8.86 -4.21 -1.24
CA ILE A 134 7.91 -3.79 -0.20
C ILE A 134 7.19 -5.00 0.40
N MET A 135 6.67 -5.90 -0.44
CA MET A 135 6.01 -7.12 0.06
C MET A 135 6.99 -8.03 0.81
N ARG A 136 8.26 -8.09 0.40
CA ARG A 136 9.33 -8.78 1.14
C ARG A 136 9.51 -8.19 2.53
N ALA A 137 9.68 -6.87 2.63
CA ALA A 137 9.86 -6.19 3.91
C ALA A 137 8.70 -6.47 4.88
N TYR A 138 7.46 -6.46 4.38
CA TYR A 138 6.29 -6.82 5.19
C TYR A 138 6.27 -8.31 5.57
N ALA A 139 6.64 -9.21 4.67
CA ALA A 139 6.63 -10.65 4.91
C ALA A 139 7.67 -11.08 5.95
N GLU A 140 8.90 -10.58 5.82
CA GLU A 140 10.04 -10.81 6.74
C GLU A 140 9.73 -10.29 8.14
N ALA A 141 9.15 -9.07 8.24
CA ALA A 141 8.75 -8.49 9.52
C ALA A 141 7.49 -9.13 10.12
N GLY A 142 6.84 -10.06 9.41
CA GLY A 142 5.60 -10.68 9.87
C GLY A 142 4.46 -9.69 10.07
N TYR A 143 4.34 -8.71 9.17
CA TYR A 143 3.33 -7.65 9.23
C TYR A 143 1.91 -8.23 9.40
N GLN A 144 1.17 -7.76 10.41
CA GLN A 144 -0.21 -8.21 10.71
C GLN A 144 -1.28 -7.15 10.39
N GLY A 145 -0.89 -6.00 9.81
CA GLY A 145 -1.83 -4.97 9.40
C GLY A 145 -2.51 -5.30 8.07
N TYR A 146 -3.31 -4.35 7.58
CA TYR A 146 -4.06 -4.54 6.34
C TYR A 146 -3.28 -4.03 5.13
N VAL A 147 -3.30 -4.79 4.04
CA VAL A 147 -2.74 -4.39 2.74
C VAL A 147 -3.87 -4.28 1.74
N ARG A 148 -3.87 -3.21 0.94
CA ARG A 148 -4.83 -2.99 -0.14
C ARG A 148 -4.09 -2.70 -1.45
N PRO A 149 -4.54 -3.23 -2.61
CA PRO A 149 -3.98 -2.88 -3.93
C PRO A 149 -4.27 -1.41 -4.33
N ASP A 150 -5.17 -0.75 -3.61
CA ASP A 150 -5.63 0.63 -3.84
C ASP A 150 -6.27 0.88 -5.20
N HIS A 151 -5.49 1.30 -6.19
CA HIS A 151 -5.98 1.57 -7.54
C HIS A 151 -5.48 0.52 -8.52
N GLY A 152 -6.22 0.34 -9.61
CA GLY A 152 -5.82 -0.47 -10.77
C GLY A 152 -6.29 0.18 -12.07
N ARG A 153 -5.70 -0.23 -13.18
CA ARG A 153 -6.12 0.17 -14.53
C ARG A 153 -7.54 -0.31 -14.78
N HIS A 154 -8.23 0.38 -15.68
CA HIS A 154 -9.46 -0.17 -16.24
C HIS A 154 -9.09 -1.21 -17.29
N LEU A 155 -9.55 -2.45 -17.12
CA LEU A 155 -9.29 -3.56 -18.02
C LEU A 155 -10.58 -4.04 -18.69
N TRP A 156 -10.40 -4.62 -19.87
CA TRP A 156 -11.47 -5.21 -20.67
C TRP A 156 -12.60 -4.20 -20.91
N ASP A 157 -13.84 -4.63 -20.74
CA ASP A 157 -15.03 -3.85 -20.98
C ASP A 157 -15.52 -3.09 -19.73
N GLU A 158 -14.77 -3.09 -18.61
CA GLU A 158 -15.31 -2.58 -17.34
C GLU A 158 -15.63 -1.09 -17.39
N ASN A 159 -14.87 -0.33 -18.18
CA ASN A 159 -15.11 1.09 -18.38
C ASN A 159 -16.41 1.35 -19.15
N THR A 160 -16.88 0.39 -19.95
CA THR A 160 -18.13 0.51 -20.71
C THR A 160 -19.31 -0.15 -20.01
N THR A 161 -19.12 -1.32 -19.38
CA THR A 161 -20.20 -2.11 -18.75
C THR A 161 -20.58 -1.57 -17.38
N ASN A 162 -19.60 -1.28 -16.53
CA ASN A 162 -19.81 -0.92 -15.14
C ASN A 162 -19.44 0.53 -14.81
N LYS A 163 -18.75 1.23 -15.72
CA LYS A 163 -18.33 2.64 -15.60
C LYS A 163 -17.77 2.98 -14.21
N PRO A 164 -16.80 2.20 -13.70
CA PRO A 164 -16.29 2.39 -12.35
C PRO A 164 -15.59 3.75 -12.23
N ARG A 165 -15.51 4.26 -10.99
CA ARG A 165 -14.70 5.45 -10.71
C ARG A 165 -13.25 5.21 -11.15
N PRO A 166 -12.51 6.26 -11.61
CA PRO A 166 -11.12 6.14 -12.02
C PRO A 166 -10.27 5.43 -10.95
N GLY A 167 -9.54 4.38 -11.36
CA GLY A 167 -8.71 3.58 -10.46
C GLY A 167 -9.46 2.53 -9.62
N TYR A 168 -10.79 2.54 -9.61
CA TYR A 168 -11.63 1.68 -8.75
C TYR A 168 -12.36 0.56 -9.51
N GLY A 169 -11.91 0.24 -10.73
CA GLY A 169 -12.34 -0.95 -11.47
C GLY A 169 -12.10 -2.25 -10.69
N LEU A 170 -12.87 -3.30 -10.94
CA LEU A 170 -12.75 -4.56 -10.21
C LEU A 170 -11.51 -5.34 -10.63
N TYR A 171 -11.22 -5.38 -11.93
CA TYR A 171 -10.39 -6.41 -12.52
C TYR A 171 -8.90 -6.25 -12.18
N ASP A 172 -8.28 -5.13 -12.53
CA ASP A 172 -6.83 -4.94 -12.28
C ASP A 172 -6.53 -4.86 -10.77
N ARG A 173 -7.49 -4.40 -9.94
CA ARG A 173 -7.34 -4.46 -8.48
C ARG A 173 -7.35 -5.91 -7.97
N ALA A 174 -8.21 -6.77 -8.51
CA ALA A 174 -8.23 -8.19 -8.14
C ALA A 174 -6.95 -8.92 -8.58
N LEU A 175 -6.47 -8.65 -9.79
CA LEU A 175 -5.17 -9.14 -10.27
C LEU A 175 -4.03 -8.65 -9.39
N GLY A 176 -4.06 -7.37 -8.99
CA GLY A 176 -3.12 -6.78 -8.05
C GLY A 176 -3.10 -7.48 -6.70
N VAL A 177 -4.28 -7.83 -6.13
CA VAL A 177 -4.34 -8.62 -4.88
C VAL A 177 -3.62 -9.96 -5.04
N GLN A 178 -3.90 -10.71 -6.10
CA GLN A 178 -3.29 -12.02 -6.31
C GLN A 178 -1.78 -11.93 -6.53
N TYR A 179 -1.32 -10.92 -7.26
CA TYR A 179 0.11 -10.65 -7.43
C TYR A 179 0.81 -10.36 -6.10
N LEU A 180 0.22 -9.50 -5.24
CA LEU A 180 0.80 -9.16 -3.94
C LEU A 180 0.78 -10.34 -2.96
N LEU A 181 -0.28 -11.16 -2.97
CA LEU A 181 -0.33 -12.40 -2.19
C LEU A 181 0.73 -13.40 -2.66
N GLY A 182 0.92 -13.55 -3.98
CA GLY A 182 1.99 -14.39 -4.52
C GLY A 182 3.38 -13.93 -4.09
N ALA A 183 3.65 -12.62 -4.13
CA ALA A 183 4.91 -12.05 -3.62
C ALA A 183 5.08 -12.31 -2.11
N TRP A 184 4.01 -12.15 -1.33
CA TRP A 184 4.03 -12.46 0.11
C TRP A 184 4.34 -13.93 0.37
N ASP A 185 3.67 -14.85 -0.32
CA ASP A 185 3.87 -16.29 -0.17
C ASP A 185 5.30 -16.68 -0.56
N ALA A 186 5.84 -16.09 -1.63
CA ALA A 186 7.23 -16.32 -2.05
C ALA A 186 8.24 -16.00 -0.93
N PHE A 187 8.06 -14.91 -0.18
CA PHE A 187 9.00 -14.50 0.88
C PHE A 187 8.69 -15.08 2.27
N ARG A 188 7.51 -15.67 2.46
CA ARG A 188 7.10 -16.24 3.76
C ARG A 188 7.05 -17.77 3.77
N HIS A 189 6.91 -18.37 2.60
CA HIS A 189 6.72 -19.80 2.40
C HIS A 189 7.64 -20.39 1.33
N GLY A 190 8.21 -19.57 0.44
CA GLY A 190 9.34 -19.96 -0.40
C GLY A 190 10.61 -19.95 0.43
N ALA A 191 11.15 -21.14 0.69
CA ALA A 191 12.47 -21.34 1.28
C ALA A 191 13.57 -20.91 0.31
#